data_AF-A0A7W4DUX7-F1
#
_entry.id   AF-A0A7W4DUX7-F1
#
_cell.length_a   1.000
_cell.length_b   1.000
_cell.length_c   1.000
_cell.angle_alpha   90.00
_cell.angle_beta   90.00
_cell.angle_gamma   90.00
#
_symmetry.space_group_name_H-M   'P 1'
#
loop_
_entity.id
_entity.type
_entity.pdbx_description
1 polymer ?
#
loop_
_entity_poly.entity_id
_entity_poly.type
_entity_poly.pdbx_seq_one_letter_code
_entity_poly.pdbx_strand_id
1 'polypeptide(L)'
;MLGLVKKRWLGPAWGILSALLLGGKAWGQGQPLLVVDGDTVTAGEFLYSYQKNQAVRGNENTLALEPFLESYVDYRLKVADGRRMHLDTVRQYREEYERYRSAQLASMILDSAAVEAAYRAAYGRMLREVDASH
;
A
#
# COMPACT_ATOMS: atom_id res chain seq x y z
N MET A 1 1.87 2.22 64.33
CA MET A 1 3.29 2.01 64.66
C MET A 1 3.94 1.25 63.52
N LEU A 2 5.08 1.75 63.03
CA LEU A 2 6.07 1.16 62.10
C LEU A 2 5.54 0.70 60.72
N GLY A 3 6.13 1.04 59.59
CA GLY A 3 7.40 1.68 59.28
C GLY A 3 7.66 1.47 57.78
N LEU A 4 8.26 2.48 57.13
CA LEU A 4 8.73 2.45 55.75
C LEU A 4 9.67 1.27 55.49
N VAL A 5 9.69 0.72 54.25
CA VAL A 5 10.94 0.49 53.50
C VAL A 5 10.68 0.59 51.98
N LYS A 6 11.46 1.47 51.35
CA LYS A 6 11.77 1.61 49.91
C LYS A 6 12.83 0.58 49.48
N LYS A 7 12.78 0.10 48.23
CA LYS A 7 13.88 0.02 47.21
C LYS A 7 13.53 -1.11 46.21
N ARG A 8 13.33 -0.92 44.90
CA ARG A 8 14.14 -0.38 43.77
C ARG A 8 15.35 -1.25 43.37
N TRP A 9 15.21 -1.86 42.18
CA TRP A 9 16.22 -2.25 41.16
C TRP A 9 17.12 -3.48 41.47
N LEU A 10 17.43 -4.37 40.52
CA LEU A 10 18.14 -4.13 39.25
C LEU A 10 17.71 -5.10 38.12
N GLY A 11 17.57 -4.58 36.89
CA GLY A 11 17.64 -5.38 35.66
C GLY A 11 19.08 -5.82 35.33
N PRO A 12 19.29 -6.36 34.13
CA PRO A 12 20.02 -5.62 33.10
C PRO A 12 19.13 -5.44 31.85
N ALA A 13 18.97 -4.21 31.35
CA ALA A 13 19.81 -3.64 30.29
C ALA A 13 19.78 -4.55 29.05
N TRP A 14 19.18 -4.18 27.93
CA TRP A 14 19.46 -2.97 27.14
C TRP A 14 18.20 -2.07 27.02
N GLY A 15 18.21 -0.75 27.29
CA GLY A 15 19.17 0.24 26.83
C GLY A 15 19.05 0.36 25.31
N ILE A 16 18.22 1.22 24.72
CA ILE A 16 18.30 2.68 24.81
C ILE A 16 16.95 3.32 24.46
N LEU A 17 16.57 4.24 25.34
CA LEU A 17 15.61 5.32 25.22
C LEU A 17 16.05 6.30 24.13
N SER A 18 15.17 6.68 23.20
CA SER A 18 14.95 8.09 22.82
C SER A 18 13.93 8.18 21.69
N ALA A 19 12.82 8.85 21.99
CA ALA A 19 12.04 9.56 21.01
C ALA A 19 12.97 10.48 20.20
N LEU A 20 12.95 10.32 18.88
CA LEU A 20 13.36 11.36 17.95
C LEU A 20 12.12 11.70 17.10
N LEU A 21 11.36 12.68 17.56
CA LEU A 21 10.68 13.60 16.66
C LEU A 21 11.77 14.31 15.86
N LEU A 22 12.13 13.74 14.70
CA LEU A 22 12.76 14.47 13.61
C LEU A 22 12.07 13.99 12.33
N GLY A 23 11.35 14.91 11.72
CA GLY A 23 10.48 14.66 10.59
C GLY A 23 11.20 13.93 9.45
N GLY A 24 10.71 12.74 9.14
CA GLY A 24 10.93 12.09 7.86
C GLY A 24 9.94 12.62 6.83
N LYS A 25 10.06 13.93 6.55
CA LYS A 25 9.41 14.74 5.50
C LYS A 25 7.92 14.43 5.26
N ALA A 26 7.06 15.44 5.41
CA ALA A 26 5.95 15.56 4.47
C ALA A 26 6.61 15.55 3.07
N TRP A 27 6.58 14.42 2.37
CA TRP A 27 6.95 14.35 0.97
C TRP A 27 5.91 15.21 0.28
N GLY A 28 6.26 16.49 0.09
CA GLY A 28 5.43 17.56 -0.45
C GLY A 28 3.94 17.31 -0.36
N GLN A 29 3.31 17.67 0.76
CA GLN A 29 1.90 18.08 0.68
C GLN A 29 1.89 19.44 -0.03
N GLY A 30 2.22 19.43 -1.33
CA GLY A 30 1.78 20.47 -2.23
C GLY A 30 0.27 20.61 -2.09
N GLN A 31 -0.27 21.78 -2.41
CA GLN A 31 -1.71 21.99 -2.31
C GLN A 31 -2.44 20.85 -3.02
N PRO A 32 -3.49 20.27 -2.39
CA PRO A 32 -4.27 19.22 -3.02
C PRO A 32 -4.81 19.75 -4.34
N LEU A 33 -4.70 18.94 -5.39
CA LEU A 33 -5.27 19.26 -6.69
C LEU A 33 -6.81 19.27 -6.60
N LEU A 34 -7.35 18.36 -5.81
CA LEU A 34 -8.78 18.18 -5.63
C LEU A 34 -9.06 17.71 -4.19
N VAL A 35 -10.17 18.17 -3.62
CA VAL A 35 -10.71 17.67 -2.35
C VAL A 35 -12.19 17.36 -2.56
N VAL A 36 -12.61 16.13 -2.28
CA VAL A 36 -14.01 15.69 -2.39
C VAL A 36 -14.40 14.94 -1.13
N ASP A 37 -15.40 15.44 -0.40
CA ASP A 37 -15.92 14.81 0.82
C ASP A 37 -14.84 14.46 1.87
N GLY A 38 -13.83 15.34 1.99
CA GLY A 38 -12.69 15.14 2.88
C GLY A 38 -11.55 14.28 2.33
N ASP A 39 -11.76 13.57 1.21
CA ASP A 39 -10.68 12.86 0.50
C ASP A 39 -9.87 13.86 -0.34
N THR A 40 -8.58 13.97 -0.03
CA THR A 40 -7.63 14.78 -0.79
C THR A 40 -7.01 13.97 -1.93
N VAL A 41 -6.82 14.61 -3.08
CA VAL A 41 -6.11 14.06 -4.23
C VAL A 41 -4.96 14.99 -4.60
N THR A 42 -3.77 14.43 -4.67
CA THR A 42 -2.56 15.14 -5.09
C THR A 42 -2.43 15.16 -6.61
N ALA A 43 -1.64 16.10 -7.14
CA ALA A 43 -1.32 16.11 -8.58
C ALA A 43 -0.63 14.81 -9.03
N GLY A 44 0.17 14.18 -8.16
CA GLY A 44 0.85 12.92 -8.46
C GLY A 44 -0.12 11.74 -8.62
N GLU A 45 -1.11 11.63 -7.75
CA GLU A 45 -2.15 10.59 -7.83
C GLU A 45 -3.03 10.76 -9.07
N PHE A 46 -3.38 12.00 -9.40
CA PHE A 46 -4.08 12.31 -10.64
C PHE A 46 -3.25 11.91 -11.86
N LEU A 47 -1.97 12.30 -11.90
CA LEU A 47 -1.08 11.99 -13.03
C LEU A 47 -0.86 10.48 -13.19
N TYR A 48 -0.70 9.75 -12.08
CA TYR A 48 -0.64 8.29 -12.10
C TYR A 48 -1.92 7.68 -12.70
N SER A 49 -3.08 8.18 -12.29
CA SER A 49 -4.38 7.73 -12.81
C SER A 49 -4.51 8.00 -14.30
N TYR A 50 -4.08 9.18 -14.76
CA TYR A 50 -4.05 9.55 -16.17
C TYR A 50 -3.14 8.62 -16.97
N GLN A 51 -1.88 8.45 -16.56
CA GLN A 51 -0.92 7.58 -17.25
C GLN A 51 -1.39 6.12 -17.33
N LYS A 52 -1.96 5.61 -16.24
CA LYS A 52 -2.54 4.26 -16.22
C LYS A 52 -3.71 4.14 -17.19
N ASN A 53 -4.56 5.15 -17.27
CA ASN A 53 -5.68 5.16 -18.24
C ASN A 53 -5.17 5.10 -19.68
N GLN A 54 -4.13 5.87 -20.01
CA GLN A 54 -3.51 5.84 -21.34
C GLN A 54 -2.92 4.45 -21.66
N ALA A 55 -2.24 3.83 -20.69
CA ALA A 55 -1.64 2.51 -20.86
C ALA A 55 -2.69 1.41 -21.15
N VAL A 56 -3.89 1.53 -20.56
CA VAL A 56 -4.98 0.56 -20.78
C VAL A 56 -5.69 0.78 -22.11
N ARG A 57 -5.87 2.03 -22.54
CA ARG A 57 -6.64 2.37 -23.74
C ARG A 57 -5.85 2.27 -25.05
N GLY A 58 -4.52 2.28 -25.00
CA GLY A 58 -3.69 2.33 -26.20
C GLY A 58 -3.91 3.61 -27.02
N ASN A 59 -3.33 3.70 -28.21
CA ASN A 59 -3.25 4.96 -28.99
C ASN A 59 -4.58 5.45 -29.59
N GLU A 60 -5.65 4.65 -29.59
CA GLU A 60 -6.87 4.97 -30.36
C GLU A 60 -7.94 5.75 -29.59
N ASN A 61 -7.86 5.85 -28.25
CA ASN A 61 -8.94 6.43 -27.43
C ASN A 61 -8.44 7.16 -26.17
N THR A 62 -7.22 7.68 -26.20
CA THR A 62 -6.65 8.46 -25.10
C THR A 62 -7.29 9.84 -25.02
N LEU A 63 -7.89 10.18 -23.87
CA LEU A 63 -8.33 11.55 -23.61
C LEU A 63 -7.11 12.45 -23.43
N ALA A 64 -7.22 13.69 -23.92
CA ALA A 64 -6.29 14.75 -23.53
C ALA A 64 -6.40 15.04 -22.01
N LEU A 65 -5.45 15.80 -21.47
CA LEU A 65 -5.35 16.02 -20.03
C LEU A 65 -6.59 16.72 -19.45
N GLU A 66 -7.10 17.78 -20.08
CA GLU A 66 -8.26 18.51 -19.55
C GLU A 66 -9.56 17.68 -19.56
N PRO A 67 -9.95 17.00 -20.66
CA PRO A 67 -11.14 16.15 -20.65
C PRO A 67 -11.02 14.97 -19.67
N PHE A 68 -9.81 14.45 -19.45
CA PHE A 68 -9.58 13.43 -18.43
C PHE A 68 -9.75 13.99 -17.02
N LEU A 69 -9.27 15.21 -16.75
CA LEU A 69 -9.45 15.88 -15.46
C LEU A 69 -10.93 16.07 -15.13
N GLU A 70 -11.74 16.52 -16.08
CA GLU A 70 -13.19 16.66 -15.90
C GLU A 70 -13.85 15.31 -15.57
N SER A 71 -13.57 14.28 -16.38
CA SER A 71 -14.07 12.92 -16.14
C SER A 71 -13.61 12.35 -14.79
N TYR A 72 -12.39 12.70 -14.36
CA TYR A 72 -11.84 12.28 -13.07
C TYR A 72 -12.56 12.96 -11.91
N VAL A 73 -12.85 14.26 -12.00
CA VAL A 73 -13.64 14.98 -10.99
C VAL A 73 -15.04 14.37 -10.86
N ASP A 74 -15.72 14.14 -11.98
CA ASP A 74 -17.04 13.49 -12.00
C ASP A 74 -17.01 12.10 -11.36
N TYR A 75 -15.98 11.31 -11.66
CA TYR A 75 -15.76 10.02 -11.02
C TYR A 75 -15.64 10.15 -9.50
N ARG A 76 -14.80 11.06 -9.01
CA ARG A 76 -14.59 11.28 -7.56
C ARG A 76 -15.90 11.71 -6.87
N LEU A 77 -16.69 12.57 -7.50
CA LEU A 77 -18.00 12.99 -7.00
C LEU A 77 -18.98 11.81 -6.89
N LYS A 78 -19.08 10.98 -7.92
CA LYS A 78 -19.94 9.78 -7.91
C LYS A 78 -19.53 8.77 -6.85
N VAL A 79 -18.23 8.59 -6.63
CA VAL A 79 -17.72 7.72 -5.57
C VAL A 79 -18.10 8.26 -4.18
N ALA A 80 -17.93 9.57 -3.96
CA ALA A 80 -18.32 10.19 -2.70
C ALA A 80 -19.82 10.04 -2.43
N ASP A 81 -20.67 10.29 -3.43
CA ASP A 81 -22.11 10.13 -3.30
C ASP A 81 -22.51 8.68 -3.02
N GLY A 82 -21.88 7.71 -3.71
CA GLY A 82 -22.09 6.28 -3.45
C GLY A 82 -21.72 5.87 -2.03
N ARG A 83 -20.64 6.41 -1.46
CA ARG A 83 -20.26 6.18 -0.05
C ARG A 83 -21.26 6.78 0.93
N ARG A 84 -21.78 7.99 0.65
CA ARG A 84 -22.85 8.62 1.45
C ARG A 84 -24.13 7.80 1.45
N MET A 85 -24.40 7.11 0.34
CA MET A 85 -25.52 6.16 0.21
C MET A 85 -25.20 4.75 0.75
N HIS A 86 -24.00 4.54 1.33
CA HIS A 86 -23.53 3.25 1.85
C HIS A 86 -23.52 2.11 0.83
N LEU A 87 -23.37 2.42 -0.47
CA LEU A 87 -23.34 1.42 -1.54
C LEU A 87 -22.12 0.48 -1.43
N ASP A 88 -21.05 0.95 -0.81
CA ASP A 88 -19.84 0.19 -0.48
C ASP A 88 -20.07 -0.88 0.62
N THR A 89 -21.20 -0.82 1.33
CA THR A 89 -21.52 -1.76 2.41
C THR A 89 -22.46 -2.88 1.99
N VAL A 90 -23.07 -2.77 0.81
CA VAL A 90 -24.05 -3.73 0.30
C VAL A 90 -23.37 -5.07 0.04
N ARG A 91 -24.05 -6.17 0.38
CA ARG A 91 -23.49 -7.53 0.30
C ARG A 91 -22.91 -7.84 -1.08
N GLN A 92 -23.65 -7.53 -2.15
CA GLN A 92 -23.22 -7.79 -3.52
C GLN A 92 -21.89 -7.08 -3.86
N TYR A 93 -21.73 -5.82 -3.44
CA TYR A 93 -20.49 -5.07 -3.65
C TYR A 93 -19.32 -5.73 -2.91
N ARG A 94 -19.50 -6.11 -1.64
CA ARG A 94 -18.47 -6.77 -0.83
C ARG A 94 -18.03 -8.11 -1.43
N GLU A 95 -18.98 -8.92 -1.88
CA GLU A 95 -18.70 -10.22 -2.52
C GLU A 95 -17.89 -10.05 -3.82
N GLU A 96 -18.22 -9.06 -4.63
CA GLU A 96 -17.49 -8.76 -5.86
C GLU A 96 -16.10 -8.18 -5.57
N TYR A 97 -16.00 -7.25 -4.61
CA TYR A 97 -14.73 -6.67 -4.16
C TYR A 97 -13.75 -7.75 -3.69
N GLU A 98 -14.18 -8.67 -2.82
CA GLU A 98 -13.31 -9.74 -2.31
C GLU A 98 -12.85 -10.69 -3.42
N ARG A 99 -13.68 -10.93 -4.43
CA ARG A 99 -13.30 -11.73 -5.60
C ARG A 99 -12.17 -11.09 -6.39
N TYR A 100 -12.29 -9.81 -6.74
CA TYR A 100 -11.24 -9.10 -7.47
C TYR A 100 -9.96 -8.94 -6.65
N ARG A 101 -10.10 -8.60 -5.36
CA ARG A 101 -8.97 -8.51 -4.43
C ARG A 101 -8.21 -9.83 -4.36
N SER A 102 -8.92 -10.95 -4.22
CA SER A 102 -8.31 -12.27 -4.16
C SER A 102 -7.59 -12.62 -5.45
N ALA A 103 -8.20 -12.35 -6.62
CA ALA A 103 -7.57 -12.59 -7.92
C ALA A 103 -6.29 -11.75 -8.11
N GLN A 104 -6.31 -10.48 -7.69
CA GLN A 104 -5.16 -9.59 -7.81
C GLN A 104 -4.00 -10.01 -6.89
N LEU A 105 -4.30 -10.49 -5.68
CA LEU A 105 -3.28 -10.94 -4.72
C LEU A 105 -2.73 -12.34 -5.06
N ALA A 106 -3.50 -13.18 -5.75
CA ALA A 106 -3.09 -14.54 -6.10
C ALA A 106 -1.78 -14.56 -6.92
N SER A 107 -1.61 -13.62 -7.86
CA SER A 107 -0.36 -13.51 -8.63
C SER A 107 0.85 -13.20 -7.76
N MET A 108 0.67 -12.35 -6.73
CA MET A 108 1.73 -11.97 -5.80
C MET A 108 2.13 -13.13 -4.88
N ILE A 109 1.17 -13.96 -4.46
CA ILE A 109 1.42 -15.16 -3.63
C ILE A 109 2.07 -16.27 -4.44
N LEU A 110 1.67 -16.46 -5.71
CA LEU A 110 2.29 -17.45 -6.59
C LEU A 110 3.75 -17.10 -6.89
N ASP A 111 4.04 -15.83 -7.12
CA ASP A 111 5.40 -15.35 -7.39
C ASP A 111 6.33 -15.59 -6.18
N SER A 112 5.88 -15.29 -4.96
CA SER A 112 6.69 -15.52 -3.75
C SER A 112 7.00 -16.99 -3.51
N ALA A 113 6.05 -17.90 -3.74
CA ALA A 113 6.26 -19.33 -3.62
C ALA A 113 7.23 -19.88 -4.68
N ALA A 114 7.12 -19.42 -5.93
CA ALA A 114 8.02 -19.80 -7.02
C ALA A 114 9.45 -19.31 -6.76
N VAL A 115 9.59 -18.08 -6.28
CA VAL A 115 10.88 -17.47 -5.89
C VAL A 115 11.51 -18.25 -4.73
N GLU A 116 10.74 -18.61 -3.70
CA GLU A 116 11.25 -19.40 -2.57
C GLU A 116 11.72 -20.80 -3.02
N ALA A 117 10.97 -21.47 -3.89
CA ALA A 117 11.36 -22.76 -4.46
C ALA A 117 12.67 -22.66 -5.26
N ALA A 118 12.83 -21.59 -6.05
CA ALA A 118 14.05 -21.33 -6.80
C ALA A 118 15.26 -21.10 -5.87
N TYR A 119 15.09 -20.33 -4.78
CA TYR A 119 16.14 -20.13 -3.77
C TYR A 119 16.56 -21.43 -3.08
N ARG A 120 15.58 -22.25 -2.66
CA ARG A 120 15.87 -23.56 -2.04
C ARG A 120 16.62 -24.49 -3.00
N ALA A 121 16.21 -24.51 -4.27
CA ALA A 121 16.89 -25.32 -5.29
C ALA A 121 18.33 -24.83 -5.55
N ALA A 122 18.55 -23.51 -5.62
CA ALA A 122 19.89 -22.93 -5.76
C ALA A 122 20.78 -23.22 -4.56
N TYR A 123 20.26 -23.05 -3.33
CA TYR A 123 20.97 -23.39 -2.10
C TYR A 123 21.34 -24.87 -2.03
N GLY A 124 20.41 -25.76 -2.39
CA GLY A 124 20.67 -27.21 -2.44
C GLY A 124 21.75 -27.60 -3.46
N ARG A 125 21.84 -26.90 -4.61
CA ARG A 125 22.94 -27.09 -5.57
C ARG A 125 24.29 -26.65 -5.00
N MET A 126 24.33 -25.47 -4.36
CA MET A 126 25.55 -24.93 -3.75
C MET A 126 26.15 -25.91 -2.71
N LEU A 127 25.32 -26.53 -1.87
CA LEU A 127 25.80 -27.51 -0.89
C LEU A 127 26.41 -28.76 -1.55
N ARG A 128 25.79 -29.27 -2.63
CA ARG A 128 26.30 -30.45 -3.36
C ARG A 128 27.60 -30.18 -4.10
N GLU A 129 27.75 -28.99 -4.67
CA GLU A 129 28.98 -28.58 -5.37
C GLU A 129 30.16 -28.44 -4.38
N VAL A 130 29.90 -27.95 -3.17
CA VAL A 130 30.91 -27.91 -2.10
C VAL A 130 31.32 -29.33 -1.68
N ASP A 131 30.37 -30.26 -1.49
CA ASP A 131 30.68 -31.66 -1.15
C ASP A 131 31.47 -32.40 -2.25
N ALA A 132 31.20 -32.12 -3.54
CA ALA A 132 31.90 -32.75 -4.66
C ALA A 132 33.30 -32.16 -4.93
N SER A 133 33.62 -31.03 -4.29
CA SER A 133 34.92 -30.35 -4.41
C SER A 133 35.95 -30.78 -3.34
N HIS A 134 35.60 -31.78 -2.52
CA HIS A 134 36.37 -32.24 -1.36
C HIS A 134 36.94 -33.65 -1.51
#